data_AF-A0AAX4AL35-F1
#
_entry.id   AF-A0AAX4AL35-F1
#
_cell.length_a   1.000
_cell.length_b   1.000
_cell.length_c   1.000
_cell.angle_alpha   90.00
_cell.angle_beta   90.00
_cell.angle_gamma   90.00
#
_symmetry.space_group_name_H-M   'P 1'
#
loop_
_entity.id
_entity.type
_entity.pdbx_description
1 polymer ?
#
loop_
_entity_poly.entity_id
_entity_poly.type
_entity_poly.pdbx_seq_one_letter_code
_entity_poly.pdbx_strand_id
1 'polypeptide(L)'
;MSLILERKSELERLELILQLKNLTAHNSGYKVPFVHPENIFLIDGNFSYVHIGIREGVAPMNFDSELFLSQYKALSLAILNPKISYDNFVNGETSLRDKFSQAIASCDSFEEIQHLVEAKLSKEKQKEAAALVKVSKGRYRFFKYAGSVAVIGAIAMAVLTVIDQKTTIPKQKAIMSAQADFITNHYDKTLDDLKSYQPNQLSKDARFVLASSSINLANLSQTQKAAVLNNISSTTDNNTLNYWIYQGRGEFEKALNLAKNIGDDQLTLLAYTDLYQATKLNTSMNGDEKQKKLEEYNKQIQELSKSLGK
;
A
#
# COMPACT_ATOMS: atom_id res chain seq x y z
N MET A 1 -43.55 15.41 -15.36
CA MET A 1 -43.43 13.94 -15.58
C MET A 1 -42.01 13.54 -16.01
N SER A 2 -41.44 14.12 -17.08
CA SER A 2 -40.11 13.79 -17.62
C SER A 2 -38.96 13.81 -16.60
N LEU A 3 -38.79 14.90 -15.85
CA LEU A 3 -37.72 15.08 -14.86
C LEU A 3 -37.72 14.05 -13.71
N ILE A 4 -38.88 13.49 -13.36
CA ILE A 4 -39.03 12.47 -12.31
C ILE A 4 -38.65 11.09 -12.88
N LEU A 5 -39.01 10.82 -14.14
CA LEU A 5 -38.71 9.58 -14.83
C LEU A 5 -37.22 9.44 -15.18
N GLU A 6 -36.51 10.54 -15.46
CA GLU A 6 -35.06 10.52 -15.70
C GLU A 6 -34.24 10.07 -14.48
N ARG A 7 -34.75 10.30 -13.26
CA ARG A 7 -34.09 9.90 -12.01
C ARG A 7 -34.35 8.44 -11.63
N LYS A 8 -35.27 7.76 -12.33
CA LYS A 8 -35.64 6.37 -12.06
C LYS A 8 -34.76 5.39 -12.86
N SER A 9 -34.41 4.29 -12.22
CA SER A 9 -33.72 3.17 -12.86
C SER A 9 -34.58 2.57 -14.00
N GLU A 10 -33.96 1.80 -14.90
CA GLU A 10 -34.68 1.08 -15.96
C GLU A 10 -35.73 0.12 -15.37
N LEU A 11 -35.41 -0.57 -14.27
CA LEU A 11 -36.34 -1.47 -13.58
C LEU A 11 -37.58 -0.74 -13.05
N GLU A 12 -37.40 0.41 -12.38
CA GLU A 12 -38.52 1.20 -11.88
C GLU A 12 -39.40 1.74 -13.02
N ARG A 13 -38.81 2.09 -14.17
CA ARG A 13 -39.57 2.52 -15.35
C ARG A 13 -40.39 1.38 -15.95
N LEU A 14 -39.83 0.17 -16.03
CA LEU A 14 -40.56 -1.02 -16.46
C LEU A 14 -41.72 -1.36 -15.51
N GLU A 15 -41.52 -1.23 -14.19
CA GLU A 15 -42.59 -1.42 -13.20
C GLU A 15 -43.73 -0.40 -13.35
N LEU A 16 -43.41 0.87 -13.65
CA LEU A 16 -44.42 1.89 -13.93
C LEU A 16 -45.26 1.55 -15.18
N ILE A 17 -44.65 1.01 -16.23
CA ILE A 17 -45.39 0.62 -17.44
C ILE A 17 -46.38 -0.51 -17.15
N LEU A 18 -46.00 -1.46 -16.29
CA LEU A 18 -46.93 -2.52 -15.86
C LEU A 18 -48.12 -1.97 -15.06
N GLN A 19 -47.90 -0.90 -14.28
CA GLN A 19 -48.99 -0.24 -13.56
C GLN A 19 -49.97 0.51 -14.48
N LEU A 20 -49.58 0.85 -15.72
CA LEU A 20 -50.48 1.49 -16.69
C LEU A 20 -51.68 0.62 -17.04
N LYS A 21 -51.62 -0.71 -16.87
CA LYS A 21 -52.78 -1.58 -17.07
C LYS A 21 -53.99 -1.17 -16.21
N ASN A 22 -53.77 -0.52 -15.06
CA ASN A 22 -54.86 -0.04 -14.21
C ASN A 22 -55.70 1.06 -14.91
N LEU A 23 -55.13 1.75 -15.90
CA LEU A 23 -55.83 2.76 -16.70
C LEU A 23 -56.83 2.13 -17.69
N THR A 24 -56.62 0.87 -18.12
CA THR A 24 -57.55 0.19 -19.03
C THR A 24 -58.83 -0.26 -18.31
N ALA A 25 -58.75 -0.53 -17.00
CA ALA A 25 -59.91 -0.89 -16.17
C ALA A 25 -60.96 0.23 -16.04
N HIS A 26 -60.60 1.48 -16.34
CA HIS A 26 -61.47 2.64 -16.25
C HIS A 26 -62.41 2.83 -17.47
N ASN A 27 -62.32 1.94 -18.47
CA ASN A 27 -63.08 2.00 -19.73
C ASN A 27 -64.50 1.38 -19.64
N SER A 28 -65.19 1.52 -18.51
CA SER A 28 -66.53 0.92 -18.32
C SER A 28 -67.66 1.95 -18.47
N GLY A 29 -68.61 1.66 -19.37
CA GLY A 29 -69.87 2.40 -19.52
C GLY A 29 -69.77 3.69 -20.35
N TYR A 30 -70.16 4.82 -19.74
CA TYR A 30 -70.26 6.14 -20.40
C TYR A 30 -68.97 6.96 -20.34
N LYS A 31 -67.93 6.47 -19.65
CA LYS A 31 -66.65 7.14 -19.47
C LYS A 31 -65.78 6.98 -20.71
N VAL A 32 -65.14 8.05 -21.13
CA VAL A 32 -64.21 8.07 -22.27
C VAL A 32 -62.85 8.57 -21.76
N PRO A 33 -61.86 7.67 -21.57
CA PRO A 33 -60.56 8.07 -21.07
C PRO A 33 -59.77 8.89 -22.10
N PHE A 34 -58.94 9.81 -21.61
CA PHE A 34 -57.97 10.53 -22.42
C PHE A 34 -56.56 10.25 -21.89
N VAL A 35 -55.78 9.45 -22.63
CA VAL A 35 -54.44 9.07 -22.20
C VAL A 35 -53.47 10.15 -22.63
N HIS A 36 -52.99 10.91 -21.65
CA HIS A 36 -51.98 11.93 -21.84
C HIS A 36 -51.15 12.05 -20.55
N PRO A 37 -49.82 12.23 -20.61
CA PRO A 37 -48.99 12.33 -19.41
C PRO A 37 -49.42 13.42 -18.43
N GLU A 38 -49.97 14.53 -18.92
CA GLU A 38 -50.49 15.63 -18.09
C GLU A 38 -51.88 15.34 -17.51
N ASN A 39 -52.61 14.39 -18.10
CA ASN A 39 -53.92 13.97 -17.64
C ASN A 39 -53.86 12.78 -16.67
N ILE A 40 -52.66 12.34 -16.30
CA ILE A 40 -52.45 11.14 -15.49
C ILE A 40 -51.61 11.50 -14.27
N PHE A 41 -52.04 11.02 -13.10
CA PHE A 41 -51.31 11.17 -11.84
C PHE A 41 -51.20 9.82 -11.14
N LEU A 42 -50.16 9.68 -10.32
CA LEU A 42 -49.86 8.47 -9.56
C LEU A 42 -50.20 8.71 -8.08
N ILE A 43 -51.23 8.03 -7.56
CA ILE A 43 -51.55 7.98 -6.13
C ILE A 43 -51.33 6.57 -5.62
N ASP A 44 -50.51 6.42 -4.58
CA ASP A 44 -50.29 5.14 -3.89
C ASP A 44 -49.95 3.96 -4.82
N GLY A 45 -49.21 4.23 -5.91
CA GLY A 45 -48.81 3.21 -6.89
C GLY A 45 -49.88 2.88 -7.94
N ASN A 46 -50.99 3.61 -7.99
CA ASN A 46 -52.04 3.47 -8.99
C ASN A 46 -52.16 4.73 -9.86
N PHE A 47 -52.22 4.52 -11.18
CA PHE A 47 -52.47 5.58 -12.13
C PHE A 47 -53.95 5.89 -12.22
N SER A 48 -54.28 7.18 -12.16
CA SER A 48 -55.64 7.71 -12.26
C SER A 48 -55.68 8.87 -13.26
N TYR A 49 -56.83 9.06 -13.90
CA TYR A 49 -57.07 10.18 -14.81
C TYR A 49 -57.52 11.42 -14.02
N VAL A 50 -56.95 12.58 -14.34
CA VAL A 50 -57.41 13.88 -13.83
C VAL A 50 -58.76 14.23 -14.46
N HIS A 51 -58.85 14.06 -15.78
CA HIS A 51 -60.03 14.32 -16.59
C HIS A 51 -60.49 13.06 -17.33
N ILE A 52 -61.79 12.80 -17.28
CA ILE A 52 -62.45 11.71 -17.98
C ILE A 52 -63.64 12.30 -18.75
N GLY A 53 -63.71 12.01 -20.04
CA GLY A 53 -64.84 12.40 -20.88
C GLY A 53 -66.09 11.57 -20.59
N ILE A 54 -67.23 12.07 -21.04
CA ILE A 54 -68.54 11.42 -20.90
C ILE A 54 -69.22 11.45 -22.26
N ARG A 55 -69.72 10.29 -22.70
CA ARG A 55 -70.51 10.17 -23.94
C ARG A 55 -71.64 11.20 -23.94
N GLU A 56 -71.75 11.95 -25.02
CA GLU A 56 -72.79 12.98 -25.23
C GLU A 56 -72.82 14.13 -24.20
N GLY A 57 -71.75 14.32 -23.41
CA GLY A 57 -71.73 15.36 -22.37
C GLY A 57 -70.42 16.14 -22.29
N VAL A 58 -69.29 15.44 -22.11
CA VAL A 58 -68.00 16.06 -21.81
C VAL A 58 -66.93 15.48 -22.74
N ALA A 59 -66.17 16.33 -23.43
CA ALA A 59 -65.10 15.88 -24.31
C ALA A 59 -63.98 15.17 -23.51
N PRO A 60 -63.38 14.07 -24.01
CA PRO A 60 -63.71 13.37 -25.25
C PRO A 60 -65.06 12.62 -25.14
N MET A 61 -65.91 12.74 -26.17
CA MET A 61 -67.27 12.17 -26.15
C MET A 61 -67.35 10.80 -26.83
N ASN A 62 -66.38 10.47 -27.69
CA ASN A 62 -66.33 9.21 -28.45
C ASN A 62 -65.11 8.41 -28.05
N PHE A 63 -65.30 7.12 -27.82
CA PHE A 63 -64.21 6.20 -27.55
C PHE A 63 -63.70 5.59 -28.85
N ASP A 64 -62.38 5.67 -29.06
CA ASP A 64 -61.67 5.06 -30.18
C ASP A 64 -60.59 4.12 -29.62
N SER A 65 -60.75 2.83 -29.88
CA SER A 65 -59.84 1.79 -29.38
C SER A 65 -58.45 1.86 -30.01
N GLU A 66 -58.34 2.25 -31.27
CA GLU A 66 -57.05 2.35 -31.97
C GLU A 66 -56.28 3.57 -31.46
N LEU A 67 -56.97 4.70 -31.30
CA LEU A 67 -56.40 5.89 -30.67
C LEU A 67 -55.97 5.60 -29.24
N PHE A 68 -56.81 4.90 -28.46
CA PHE A 68 -56.49 4.55 -27.07
C PHE A 68 -55.24 3.65 -26.97
N LEU A 69 -55.11 2.65 -27.85
CA LEU A 69 -53.91 1.81 -27.94
C LEU A 69 -52.68 2.61 -28.36
N SER A 70 -52.82 3.50 -29.34
CA SER A 70 -51.73 4.38 -29.80
C SER A 70 -51.22 5.30 -28.69
N GLN A 71 -52.14 5.95 -27.96
CA GLN A 71 -51.80 6.78 -26.81
C GLN A 71 -51.14 5.97 -25.68
N TYR A 72 -51.58 4.74 -25.46
CA TYR A 72 -50.98 3.84 -24.47
C TYR A 72 -49.55 3.41 -24.85
N LYS A 73 -49.31 3.12 -26.12
CA LYS A 73 -47.97 2.86 -26.65
C LYS A 73 -47.07 4.08 -26.48
N ALA A 74 -47.54 5.25 -26.90
CA ALA A 74 -46.79 6.51 -26.77
C ALA A 74 -46.45 6.83 -25.31
N LEU A 75 -47.36 6.58 -24.37
CA LEU A 75 -47.11 6.76 -22.95
C LEU A 75 -46.06 5.76 -22.43
N SER A 76 -46.17 4.49 -22.80
CA SER A 76 -45.19 3.46 -22.44
C SER A 76 -43.79 3.80 -22.96
N LEU A 77 -43.71 4.28 -24.21
CA LEU A 77 -42.48 4.72 -24.85
C LEU A 77 -41.89 5.97 -24.20
N ALA A 78 -42.73 6.94 -23.82
CA ALA A 78 -42.31 8.14 -23.10
C ALA A 78 -41.77 7.82 -21.69
N ILE A 79 -42.32 6.79 -21.01
CA ILE A 79 -41.80 6.31 -19.73
C ILE A 79 -40.44 5.64 -19.90
N LEU A 80 -40.24 4.84 -20.96
CA LEU A 80 -38.95 4.22 -21.27
C LEU A 80 -37.90 5.23 -21.70
N ASN A 81 -38.29 6.22 -22.50
CA ASN A 81 -37.41 7.19 -23.13
C ASN A 81 -37.73 8.61 -22.61
N PRO A 82 -37.37 8.94 -21.36
CA PRO A 82 -37.81 10.18 -20.70
C PRO A 82 -37.29 11.47 -21.36
N LYS A 83 -36.31 11.35 -22.27
CA LYS A 83 -35.75 12.46 -23.06
C LYS A 83 -36.60 12.85 -24.28
N ILE A 84 -37.56 12.01 -24.65
CA ILE A 84 -38.42 12.21 -25.82
C ILE A 84 -39.83 12.50 -25.30
N SER A 85 -40.46 13.55 -25.81
CA SER A 85 -41.82 13.92 -25.40
C SER A 85 -42.83 12.89 -25.90
N TYR A 86 -43.94 12.79 -25.17
CA TYR A 86 -45.07 11.96 -25.54
C TYR A 86 -45.62 12.32 -26.93
N ASP A 87 -45.75 13.61 -27.23
CA ASP A 87 -46.29 14.10 -28.51
C ASP A 87 -45.48 13.60 -29.71
N ASN A 88 -44.15 13.53 -29.57
CA ASN A 88 -43.28 13.03 -30.62
C ASN A 88 -43.47 11.53 -30.89
N PHE A 89 -43.95 10.76 -29.91
CA PHE A 89 -44.32 9.35 -30.10
C PHE A 89 -45.71 9.20 -30.72
N VAL A 90 -46.68 10.05 -30.32
CA VAL A 90 -48.03 10.04 -30.90
C VAL A 90 -47.99 10.42 -32.38
N ASN A 91 -47.19 11.41 -32.76
CA ASN A 91 -47.09 11.90 -34.13
C ASN A 91 -46.21 11.01 -35.03
N GLY A 92 -45.57 9.96 -34.49
CA GLY A 92 -44.65 9.10 -35.24
C GLY A 92 -43.35 9.79 -35.70
N GLU A 93 -43.02 10.95 -35.14
CA GLU A 93 -41.89 11.79 -35.54
C GLU A 93 -40.52 11.28 -35.03
N THR A 94 -40.52 10.20 -34.23
CA THR A 94 -39.32 9.68 -33.56
C THR A 94 -38.89 8.32 -34.12
N SER A 95 -37.65 8.24 -34.63
CA SER A 95 -37.02 6.95 -34.91
C SER A 95 -36.61 6.25 -33.60
N LEU A 96 -37.29 5.16 -33.27
CA LEU A 96 -36.95 4.30 -32.13
C LEU A 96 -35.61 3.61 -32.39
N ARG A 97 -34.63 3.82 -31.51
CA ARG A 97 -33.27 3.28 -31.67
C ARG A 97 -33.10 1.88 -31.08
N ASP A 98 -33.84 1.57 -30.02
CA ASP A 98 -33.73 0.31 -29.29
C ASP A 98 -34.78 -0.69 -29.76
N LYS A 99 -34.37 -1.97 -29.86
CA LYS A 99 -35.22 -3.07 -30.31
C LYS A 99 -36.44 -3.29 -29.41
N PHE A 100 -36.35 -2.92 -28.13
CA PHE A 100 -37.43 -3.10 -27.16
C PHE A 100 -38.54 -2.09 -27.37
N SER A 101 -38.22 -0.80 -27.52
CA SER A 101 -39.21 0.23 -27.89
C SER A 101 -39.83 -0.04 -29.26
N GLN A 102 -39.05 -0.49 -30.25
CA GLN A 102 -39.58 -0.90 -31.55
C GLN A 102 -40.61 -2.03 -31.42
N ALA A 103 -40.34 -3.01 -30.56
CA ALA A 103 -41.27 -4.09 -30.30
C ALA A 103 -42.56 -3.60 -29.62
N ILE A 104 -42.48 -2.67 -28.67
CA ILE A 104 -43.67 -2.03 -28.04
C ILE A 104 -44.51 -1.29 -29.08
N ALA A 105 -43.88 -0.53 -29.98
CA ALA A 105 -44.59 0.20 -31.02
C ALA A 105 -45.37 -0.75 -31.98
N SER A 106 -44.83 -1.94 -32.19
CA SER A 106 -45.37 -2.96 -33.10
C SER A 106 -46.43 -3.89 -32.47
N CYS A 107 -46.70 -3.78 -31.16
CA CYS A 107 -47.70 -4.62 -30.49
C CYS A 107 -49.12 -4.27 -30.94
N ASP A 108 -50.01 -5.24 -31.11
CA ASP A 108 -51.39 -5.00 -31.56
C ASP A 108 -52.39 -4.93 -30.41
N SER A 109 -51.95 -5.20 -29.17
CA SER A 109 -52.81 -5.23 -27.99
C SER A 109 -52.12 -4.72 -26.72
N PHE A 110 -52.92 -4.36 -25.71
CA PHE A 110 -52.42 -3.97 -24.38
C PHE A 110 -51.72 -5.15 -23.71
N GLU A 111 -52.26 -6.35 -23.88
CA GLU A 111 -51.76 -7.61 -23.33
C GLU A 111 -50.36 -7.94 -23.86
N GLU A 112 -50.12 -7.74 -25.16
CA GLU A 112 -48.79 -7.93 -25.76
C GLU A 112 -47.75 -6.97 -25.17
N ILE A 113 -48.11 -5.70 -24.98
CA ILE A 113 -47.23 -4.70 -24.37
C ILE A 113 -46.89 -5.12 -22.93
N GLN A 114 -47.90 -5.54 -22.15
CA GLN A 114 -47.71 -6.00 -20.77
C GLN A 114 -46.79 -7.22 -20.70
N HIS A 115 -47.06 -8.25 -21.50
CA HIS A 115 -46.24 -9.48 -21.52
C HIS A 115 -44.77 -9.19 -21.91
N LEU A 116 -44.56 -8.32 -22.90
CA LEU A 116 -43.23 -7.94 -23.34
C LEU A 116 -42.45 -7.18 -22.25
N VAL A 117 -43.12 -6.30 -21.52
CA VAL A 117 -42.53 -5.56 -20.38
C VAL A 117 -42.26 -6.48 -19.20
N GLU A 118 -43.16 -7.41 -18.87
CA GLU A 118 -42.97 -8.42 -17.80
C GLU A 118 -41.76 -9.32 -18.08
N ALA A 119 -41.63 -9.82 -19.32
CA ALA A 119 -40.51 -10.65 -19.74
C ALA A 119 -39.17 -9.90 -19.59
N LYS A 120 -39.12 -8.63 -20.00
CA LYS A 120 -37.93 -7.77 -19.86
C LYS A 120 -37.61 -7.47 -18.39
N LEU A 121 -38.62 -7.15 -17.58
CA LEU A 121 -38.45 -6.89 -16.14
C LEU A 121 -37.88 -8.11 -15.42
N SER A 122 -38.44 -9.29 -15.67
CA SER A 122 -37.97 -10.55 -15.08
C SER A 122 -36.50 -10.83 -15.44
N LYS A 123 -36.15 -10.65 -16.72
CA LYS A 123 -34.77 -10.84 -17.21
C LYS A 123 -33.77 -9.89 -16.56
N GLU A 124 -34.11 -8.61 -16.40
CA GLU A 124 -33.23 -7.64 -15.74
C GLU A 124 -33.10 -7.91 -14.23
N LYS A 125 -34.20 -8.28 -13.54
CA LYS A 125 -34.14 -8.70 -12.13
C LYS A 125 -33.25 -9.92 -11.92
N GLN A 126 -33.28 -10.89 -12.82
CA GLN A 126 -32.43 -12.09 -12.73
C GLN A 126 -30.95 -11.75 -12.95
N LYS A 127 -30.64 -10.84 -13.87
CA LYS A 127 -29.25 -10.37 -14.08
C LYS A 127 -28.70 -9.64 -12.86
N GLU A 128 -29.48 -8.74 -12.26
CA GLU A 128 -29.04 -8.05 -11.03
C GLU A 128 -28.79 -9.04 -9.89
N ALA A 129 -29.68 -10.03 -9.72
CA ALA A 129 -29.52 -11.05 -8.68
C ALA A 129 -28.30 -11.96 -8.90
N ALA A 130 -27.95 -12.26 -10.16
CA ALA A 130 -26.76 -13.06 -10.49
C ALA A 130 -25.45 -12.26 -10.37
N ALA A 131 -25.47 -10.96 -10.69
CA ALA A 131 -24.29 -10.12 -10.70
C ALA A 131 -23.96 -9.51 -9.32
N LEU A 132 -24.96 -9.32 -8.46
CA LEU A 132 -24.81 -8.55 -7.22
C LEU A 132 -25.25 -9.36 -6.00
N VAL A 133 -24.35 -9.45 -5.01
CA VAL A 133 -24.68 -9.98 -3.68
C VAL A 133 -25.00 -8.80 -2.76
N LYS A 134 -26.22 -8.79 -2.20
CA LYS A 134 -26.59 -7.82 -1.17
C LYS A 134 -25.83 -8.12 0.12
N VAL A 135 -24.98 -7.20 0.54
CA VAL A 135 -24.25 -7.28 1.81
C VAL A 135 -24.66 -6.13 2.73
N SER A 136 -24.55 -6.33 4.04
CA SER A 136 -24.80 -5.25 4.99
C SER A 136 -23.74 -4.15 4.83
N LYS A 137 -24.20 -2.88 4.85
CA LYS A 137 -23.32 -1.71 4.66
C LYS A 137 -22.18 -1.69 5.69
N GLY A 138 -22.44 -2.11 6.92
CA GLY A 138 -21.44 -2.19 8.00
C GLY A 138 -20.34 -3.21 7.71
N ARG A 139 -20.71 -4.44 7.33
CA ARG A 139 -19.74 -5.49 6.98
C ARG A 139 -18.89 -5.08 5.78
N TYR A 140 -19.50 -4.50 4.75
CA TYR A 140 -18.77 -4.00 3.59
C TYR A 140 -17.73 -2.94 3.98
N ARG A 141 -18.11 -1.93 4.78
CA ARG A 141 -17.17 -0.89 5.25
C ARG A 141 -16.03 -1.50 6.07
N PHE A 142 -16.36 -2.39 7.00
CA PHE A 142 -15.34 -3.06 7.83
C PHE A 142 -14.31 -3.78 6.96
N PHE A 143 -14.73 -4.68 6.06
CA PHE A 143 -13.78 -5.42 5.20
C PHE A 143 -13.02 -4.50 4.24
N LYS A 144 -13.65 -3.45 3.71
CA LYS A 144 -12.98 -2.48 2.84
C LYS A 144 -11.82 -1.78 3.56
N TYR A 145 -12.05 -1.27 4.77
CA TYR A 145 -11.02 -0.55 5.52
C TYR A 145 -10.04 -1.48 6.24
N ALA A 146 -10.53 -2.50 6.94
CA ALA A 146 -9.69 -3.47 7.63
C ALA A 146 -8.80 -4.24 6.64
N GLY A 147 -9.33 -4.62 5.47
CA GLY A 147 -8.55 -5.25 4.42
C GLY A 147 -7.46 -4.33 3.88
N SER A 148 -7.79 -3.05 3.63
CA SER A 148 -6.80 -2.07 3.18
C SER A 148 -5.67 -1.87 4.20
N VAL A 149 -6.01 -1.71 5.48
CA VAL A 149 -5.03 -1.56 6.56
C VAL A 149 -4.19 -2.83 6.72
N ALA A 150 -4.80 -4.01 6.63
CA ALA A 150 -4.08 -5.28 6.70
C ALA A 150 -3.06 -5.45 5.57
N VAL A 151 -3.39 -5.04 4.34
CA VAL A 151 -2.46 -5.07 3.21
C VAL A 151 -1.28 -4.12 3.44
N ILE A 152 -1.53 -2.90 3.90
CA ILE A 152 -0.46 -1.94 4.22
C ILE A 152 0.44 -2.49 5.33
N GLY A 153 -0.15 -3.06 6.39
CA GLY A 153 0.59 -3.71 7.47
C GLY A 153 1.44 -4.88 7.00
N ALA A 154 0.90 -5.72 6.11
CA ALA A 154 1.64 -6.85 5.54
C ALA A 154 2.87 -6.39 4.74
N ILE A 155 2.73 -5.32 3.94
CA ILE A 155 3.84 -4.75 3.18
C ILE A 155 4.91 -4.19 4.12
N ALA A 156 4.53 -3.44 5.16
CA ALA A 156 5.47 -2.91 6.14
C ALA A 156 6.25 -4.03 6.85
N MET A 157 5.56 -5.09 7.29
CA MET A 157 6.19 -6.26 7.90
C MET A 157 7.14 -6.98 6.94
N ALA A 158 6.79 -7.10 5.66
CA ALA A 158 7.66 -7.69 4.65
C ALA A 158 8.96 -6.87 4.47
N VAL A 159 8.86 -5.54 4.41
CA VAL A 159 10.03 -4.65 4.31
C VAL A 159 10.94 -4.79 5.53
N LEU A 160 10.39 -4.76 6.74
CA LEU A 160 11.16 -4.94 7.98
C LEU A 160 11.90 -6.29 7.99
N THR A 161 11.21 -7.36 7.58
CA THR A 161 11.80 -8.70 7.51
C THR A 161 13.00 -8.76 6.55
N VAL A 162 12.90 -8.10 5.39
CA VAL A 162 14.01 -8.04 4.41
C VAL A 162 15.20 -7.26 4.97
N ILE A 163 14.94 -6.16 5.68
CA ILE A 163 15.99 -5.38 6.34
C ILE A 163 16.72 -6.27 7.36
N ASP A 164 15.98 -6.94 8.26
CA ASP A 164 16.57 -7.80 9.29
C ASP A 164 17.37 -8.97 8.70
N GLN A 165 16.89 -9.59 7.63
CA GLN A 165 17.63 -10.66 6.94
C GLN A 165 18.96 -10.19 6.35
N LYS A 166 19.02 -8.93 5.89
CA LYS A 166 20.24 -8.39 5.26
C LYS A 166 21.21 -7.75 6.24
N THR A 167 20.75 -7.27 7.39
CA THR A 167 21.59 -6.48 8.32
C THR A 167 21.73 -7.16 9.67
N THR A 168 20.63 -7.37 10.39
CA THR A 168 20.60 -7.84 11.78
C THR A 168 21.08 -9.29 11.88
N ILE A 169 20.54 -10.20 11.07
CA ILE A 169 20.84 -11.64 11.16
C ILE A 169 22.30 -11.95 10.81
N PRO A 170 22.88 -11.46 9.69
CA PRO A 170 24.28 -11.73 9.36
C PRO A 170 25.23 -11.22 10.44
N LYS A 171 24.95 -10.02 11.00
CA LYS A 171 25.74 -9.44 12.09
C LYS A 171 25.69 -10.30 13.35
N GLN A 172 24.51 -10.78 13.75
CA GLN A 172 24.39 -11.67 14.90
C GLN A 172 25.15 -12.99 14.67
N LYS A 173 25.05 -13.58 13.48
CA LYS A 173 25.82 -14.78 13.11
C LYS A 173 27.32 -14.55 13.17
N ALA A 174 27.80 -13.41 12.65
CA ALA A 174 29.21 -13.04 12.71
C ALA A 174 29.70 -12.85 14.16
N ILE A 175 28.90 -12.20 15.02
CA ILE A 175 29.23 -12.07 16.45
C ILE A 175 29.30 -13.44 17.13
N MET A 176 28.36 -14.34 16.86
CA MET A 176 28.37 -15.69 17.42
C MET A 176 29.59 -16.52 16.95
N SER A 177 29.94 -16.42 15.65
CA SER A 177 31.12 -17.06 15.08
C SER A 177 32.40 -16.54 15.75
N ALA A 178 32.54 -15.22 15.82
CA ALA A 178 33.67 -14.55 16.45
C ALA A 178 33.82 -14.93 17.94
N GLN A 179 32.72 -15.07 18.68
CA GLN A 179 32.74 -15.55 20.06
C GLN A 179 33.21 -16.99 20.17
N ALA A 180 32.77 -17.88 19.26
CA ALA A 180 33.21 -19.26 19.24
C ALA A 180 34.71 -19.38 18.91
N ASP A 181 35.18 -18.61 17.92
CA ASP A 181 36.59 -18.54 17.56
C ASP A 181 37.44 -17.97 18.70
N PHE A 182 36.95 -16.94 19.40
CA PHE A 182 37.61 -16.40 20.58
C PHE A 182 37.77 -17.42 21.70
N ILE A 183 36.71 -18.18 22.02
CA ILE A 183 36.74 -19.23 23.07
C ILE A 183 37.71 -20.36 22.68
N THR A 184 37.87 -20.64 21.39
CA THR A 184 38.81 -21.65 20.88
C THR A 184 40.20 -21.10 20.61
N ASN A 185 40.49 -19.86 21.04
CA ASN A 185 41.76 -19.14 20.87
C ASN A 185 42.18 -18.90 19.41
N HIS A 186 41.24 -18.92 18.45
CA HIS A 186 41.44 -18.51 17.07
C HIS A 186 41.24 -16.99 16.94
N TYR A 187 42.15 -16.22 17.53
CA TYR A 187 42.04 -14.76 17.60
C TYR A 187 42.09 -14.09 16.22
N ASP A 188 42.85 -14.65 15.27
CA ASP A 188 42.91 -14.21 13.88
C ASP A 188 41.56 -14.32 13.19
N LYS A 189 40.88 -15.47 13.33
CA LYS A 189 39.53 -15.67 12.78
C LYS A 189 38.50 -14.76 13.42
N THR A 190 38.65 -14.48 14.71
CA THR A 190 37.78 -13.52 15.43
C THR A 190 37.84 -12.13 14.81
N LEU A 191 39.04 -11.68 14.41
CA LEU A 191 39.22 -10.42 13.69
C LEU A 191 38.58 -10.48 12.30
N ASP A 192 38.76 -11.59 11.59
CA ASP A 192 38.21 -11.80 10.25
C ASP A 192 36.67 -11.84 10.22
N ASP A 193 36.04 -12.50 11.18
CA ASP A 193 34.59 -12.62 11.28
C ASP A 193 33.91 -11.26 11.47
N LEU A 194 34.57 -10.35 12.19
CA LEU A 194 34.03 -9.03 12.52
C LEU A 194 34.58 -7.89 11.66
N LYS A 195 35.47 -8.16 10.69
CA LYS A 195 36.15 -7.12 9.89
C LYS A 195 35.19 -6.21 9.14
N SER A 196 34.06 -6.75 8.68
CA SER A 196 33.05 -6.02 7.91
C SER A 196 32.22 -5.04 8.75
N TYR A 197 32.37 -5.05 10.08
CA TYR A 197 31.60 -4.21 10.99
C TYR A 197 32.49 -3.18 11.67
N GLN A 198 32.04 -1.93 11.73
CA GLN A 198 32.72 -0.87 12.46
C GLN A 198 32.53 -1.04 13.97
N PRO A 199 33.47 -0.58 14.81
CA PRO A 199 33.37 -0.75 16.26
C PRO A 199 32.06 -0.18 16.85
N ASN A 200 31.59 0.96 16.35
CA ASN A 200 30.33 1.59 16.79
C ASN A 200 29.07 0.78 16.43
N GLN A 201 29.16 -0.16 15.48
CA GLN A 201 28.06 -1.05 15.13
C GLN A 201 28.01 -2.27 16.07
N LEU A 202 29.09 -2.60 16.77
CA LEU A 202 29.19 -3.81 17.59
C LEU A 202 28.73 -3.55 19.03
N SER A 203 28.15 -4.58 19.66
CA SER A 203 27.87 -4.54 21.10
C SER A 203 29.18 -4.38 21.90
N LYS A 204 29.09 -3.93 23.15
CA LYS A 204 30.28 -3.82 24.01
C LYS A 204 30.99 -5.17 24.19
N ASP A 205 30.23 -6.26 24.33
CA ASP A 205 30.80 -7.61 24.47
C ASP A 205 31.56 -8.04 23.20
N ALA A 206 30.98 -7.82 22.02
CA ALA A 206 31.65 -8.13 20.76
C ALA A 206 32.91 -7.28 20.56
N ARG A 207 32.88 -6.01 20.99
CA ARG A 207 34.07 -5.15 20.99
C ARG A 207 35.14 -5.63 21.97
N PHE A 208 34.76 -6.08 23.15
CA PHE A 208 35.69 -6.67 24.11
C PHE A 208 36.36 -7.93 23.55
N VAL A 209 35.59 -8.82 22.93
CA VAL A 209 36.11 -10.01 22.25
C VAL A 209 37.10 -9.64 21.16
N LEU A 210 36.76 -8.66 20.32
CA LEU A 210 37.61 -8.19 19.23
C LEU A 210 38.89 -7.50 19.74
N ALA A 211 38.77 -6.64 20.77
CA ALA A 211 39.89 -5.97 21.42
C ALA A 211 40.84 -6.98 22.08
N SER A 212 40.29 -7.94 22.83
CA SER A 212 41.07 -9.00 23.49
C SER A 212 41.80 -9.88 22.49
N SER A 213 41.15 -10.22 21.38
CA SER A 213 41.78 -10.94 20.27
C SER A 213 42.92 -10.14 19.65
N SER A 214 42.71 -8.84 19.47
CA SER A 214 43.73 -7.92 18.93
C SER A 214 44.95 -7.82 19.86
N ILE A 215 44.75 -7.76 21.17
CA ILE A 215 45.84 -7.76 22.17
C ILE A 215 46.63 -9.08 22.12
N ASN A 216 45.94 -10.21 21.98
CA ASN A 216 46.60 -11.52 21.87
C ASN A 216 47.47 -11.63 20.60
N LEU A 217 47.06 -10.99 19.51
CA LEU A 217 47.82 -10.94 18.25
C LEU A 217 48.88 -9.83 18.21
N ALA A 218 48.82 -8.84 19.11
CA ALA A 218 49.74 -7.72 19.12
C ALA A 218 51.20 -8.17 19.34
N ASN A 219 52.15 -7.40 18.82
CA ASN A 219 53.58 -7.64 18.97
C ASN A 219 54.11 -7.19 20.35
N LEU A 220 53.56 -7.80 21.41
CA LEU A 220 53.88 -7.54 22.81
C LEU A 220 54.40 -8.82 23.47
N SER A 221 55.19 -8.68 24.54
CA SER A 221 55.60 -9.83 25.36
C SER A 221 54.40 -10.48 26.04
N GLN A 222 54.51 -11.75 26.42
CA GLN A 222 53.42 -12.45 27.10
C GLN A 222 53.02 -11.78 28.43
N THR A 223 53.98 -11.18 29.14
CA THR A 223 53.72 -10.45 30.39
C THR A 223 52.99 -9.12 30.14
N GLN A 224 53.35 -8.40 29.07
CA GLN A 224 52.64 -7.18 28.66
C GLN A 224 51.20 -7.49 28.23
N LYS A 225 51.00 -8.55 27.43
CA LYS A 225 49.66 -9.01 27.03
C LYS A 225 48.80 -9.33 28.24
N ALA A 226 49.32 -10.10 29.20
CA ALA A 226 48.60 -10.46 30.42
C ALA A 226 48.23 -9.21 31.26
N ALA A 227 49.15 -8.25 31.39
CA ALA A 227 48.89 -7.01 32.13
C ALA A 227 47.74 -6.19 31.50
N VAL A 228 47.69 -6.09 30.17
CA VAL A 228 46.60 -5.38 29.48
C VAL A 228 45.28 -6.17 29.59
N LEU A 229 45.32 -7.48 29.31
CA LEU A 229 44.12 -8.34 29.33
C LEU A 229 43.47 -8.40 30.72
N ASN A 230 44.24 -8.31 31.80
CA ASN A 230 43.71 -8.28 33.17
C ASN A 230 42.96 -6.98 33.50
N ASN A 231 43.18 -5.91 32.73
CA ASN A 231 42.57 -4.60 32.96
C ASN A 231 41.49 -4.23 31.93
N ILE A 232 41.23 -5.10 30.95
CA ILE A 232 40.21 -4.89 29.93
C ILE A 232 39.02 -5.83 30.16
N SER A 233 37.81 -5.31 30.00
CA SER A 233 36.57 -6.06 30.16
C SER A 233 35.50 -5.50 29.22
N SER A 234 34.32 -6.12 29.20
CA SER A 234 33.17 -5.56 28.47
C SER A 234 32.65 -4.25 29.05
N THR A 235 33.10 -3.84 30.25
CA THR A 235 32.71 -2.55 30.86
C THR A 235 33.71 -1.43 30.60
N THR A 236 34.92 -1.75 30.11
CA THR A 236 35.95 -0.78 29.72
C THR A 236 35.37 0.30 28.79
N ASP A 237 35.96 1.49 28.85
CA ASP A 237 35.52 2.62 28.05
C ASP A 237 35.64 2.34 26.54
N ASN A 238 34.81 3.03 25.77
CA ASN A 238 34.73 2.80 24.33
C ASN A 238 36.03 3.15 23.60
N ASN A 239 36.81 4.13 24.09
CA ASN A 239 38.01 4.59 23.40
C ASN A 239 39.12 3.55 23.54
N THR A 240 39.32 3.00 24.73
CA THR A 240 40.30 1.91 24.97
C THR A 240 39.95 0.64 24.20
N LEU A 241 38.67 0.22 24.20
CA LEU A 241 38.24 -0.93 23.39
C LEU A 241 38.46 -0.67 21.89
N ASN A 242 38.06 0.50 21.40
CA ASN A 242 38.20 0.84 19.98
C ASN A 242 39.68 1.01 19.59
N TYR A 243 40.54 1.48 20.49
CA TYR A 243 42.00 1.56 20.28
C TYR A 243 42.55 0.18 19.90
N TRP A 244 42.30 -0.83 20.74
CA TRP A 244 42.79 -2.17 20.50
C TRP A 244 42.19 -2.80 19.24
N ILE A 245 40.92 -2.52 18.94
CA ILE A 245 40.29 -2.98 17.70
C ILE A 245 40.98 -2.39 16.47
N TYR A 246 41.22 -1.07 16.45
CA TYR A 246 41.91 -0.43 15.33
C TYR A 246 43.37 -0.88 15.24
N GLN A 247 44.03 -1.12 16.38
CA GLN A 247 45.38 -1.69 16.44
C GLN A 247 45.42 -3.07 15.77
N GLY A 248 44.51 -3.98 16.13
CA GLY A 248 44.45 -5.32 15.55
C GLY A 248 44.11 -5.33 14.06
N ARG A 249 43.38 -4.32 13.57
CA ARG A 249 43.05 -4.14 12.15
C ARG A 249 44.16 -3.49 11.33
N GLY A 250 45.25 -3.04 11.96
CA GLY A 250 46.30 -2.27 11.30
C GLY A 250 45.89 -0.84 10.95
N GLU A 251 44.78 -0.33 11.51
CA GLU A 251 44.31 1.05 11.33
C GLU A 251 45.04 1.99 12.32
N PHE A 252 46.37 1.97 12.30
CA PHE A 252 47.21 2.53 13.36
C PHE A 252 47.07 4.05 13.54
N GLU A 253 46.70 4.81 12.50
CA GLU A 253 46.45 6.25 12.64
C GLU A 253 45.21 6.53 13.52
N LYS A 254 44.15 5.71 13.39
CA LYS A 254 42.97 5.82 14.25
C LYS A 254 43.28 5.38 15.67
N ALA A 255 44.08 4.33 15.83
CA ALA A 255 44.57 3.90 17.13
C ALA A 255 45.39 5.02 17.80
N LEU A 256 46.33 5.64 17.09
CA LEU A 256 47.12 6.76 17.60
C LEU A 256 46.25 7.94 18.07
N ASN A 257 45.23 8.30 17.30
CA ASN A 257 44.31 9.36 17.68
C ASN A 257 43.56 9.02 18.98
N LEU A 258 43.05 7.79 19.10
CA LEU A 258 42.42 7.32 20.34
C LEU A 258 43.40 7.29 21.51
N ALA A 259 44.63 6.83 21.33
CA ALA A 259 45.64 6.80 22.39
C ALA A 259 45.94 8.21 22.93
N LYS A 260 46.11 9.19 22.03
CA LYS A 260 46.27 10.61 22.41
C LYS A 260 45.03 11.17 23.12
N ASN A 261 43.84 10.76 22.71
CA ASN A 261 42.59 11.16 23.34
C ASN A 261 42.43 10.56 24.75
N ILE A 262 42.83 9.31 24.92
CA ILE A 262 42.88 8.61 26.23
C ILE A 262 43.93 9.26 27.14
N GLY A 263 45.01 9.80 26.56
CA GLY A 263 46.15 10.34 27.29
C GLY A 263 47.09 9.25 27.82
N ASP A 264 47.12 8.10 27.15
CA ASP A 264 47.98 6.98 27.53
C ASP A 264 49.25 6.98 26.68
N ASP A 265 50.37 7.36 27.30
CA ASP A 265 51.67 7.43 26.65
C ASP A 265 52.19 6.05 26.20
N GLN A 266 51.81 4.96 26.88
CA GLN A 266 52.21 3.60 26.50
C GLN A 266 51.47 3.15 25.25
N LEU A 267 50.15 3.40 25.17
CA LEU A 267 49.37 3.14 23.96
C LEU A 267 49.82 4.04 22.80
N THR A 268 50.17 5.30 23.10
CA THR A 268 50.68 6.24 22.09
C THR A 268 52.02 5.77 21.53
N LEU A 269 52.92 5.30 22.40
CA LEU A 269 54.21 4.72 21.99
C LEU A 269 54.02 3.47 21.13
N LEU A 270 53.10 2.58 21.52
CA LEU A 270 52.79 1.36 20.76
C LEU A 270 52.27 1.70 19.36
N ALA A 271 51.30 2.62 19.25
CA ALA A 271 50.74 3.03 17.97
C ALA A 271 51.80 3.67 17.05
N TYR A 272 52.68 4.54 17.56
CA TYR A 272 53.79 5.07 16.75
C TYR A 272 54.78 4.00 16.31
N THR A 273 55.09 3.03 17.17
CA THR A 273 55.99 1.92 16.85
C THR A 273 55.43 1.09 15.69
N ASP A 274 54.14 0.75 15.73
CA ASP A 274 53.49 -0.02 14.67
C ASP A 274 53.31 0.81 13.38
N LEU A 275 53.03 2.13 13.48
CA LEU A 275 53.07 3.05 12.33
C LEU A 275 54.43 3.09 11.65
N TYR A 276 55.51 3.14 12.44
CA TYR A 276 56.87 3.11 11.93
C TYR A 276 57.16 1.80 11.18
N GLN A 277 56.80 0.64 11.76
CA GLN A 277 57.00 -0.65 11.10
C GLN A 277 56.16 -0.78 9.82
N ALA A 278 54.88 -0.41 9.85
CA ALA A 278 54.01 -0.45 8.69
C ALA A 278 54.52 0.47 7.56
N THR A 279 54.97 1.68 7.90
CA THR A 279 55.55 2.62 6.93
C THR A 279 56.85 2.09 6.36
N LYS A 280 57.70 1.48 7.18
CA LYS A 280 58.97 0.88 6.74
C LYS A 280 58.75 -0.25 5.73
N LEU A 281 57.72 -1.08 5.96
CA LEU A 281 57.36 -2.21 5.09
C LEU A 281 56.57 -1.79 3.83
N ASN A 282 56.05 -0.56 3.78
CA ASN A 282 55.28 -0.07 2.63
C ASN A 282 56.18 0.11 1.40
N THR A 283 55.91 -0.66 0.34
CA THR A 283 56.66 -0.65 -0.93
C THR A 283 56.08 0.32 -1.98
N SER A 284 54.88 0.84 -1.75
CA SER A 284 54.15 1.70 -2.71
C SER A 284 54.26 3.20 -2.40
N MET A 285 54.74 3.57 -1.22
CA MET A 285 54.88 4.97 -0.79
C MET A 285 56.08 5.64 -1.47
N ASN A 286 55.94 6.92 -1.80
CA ASN A 286 57.04 7.73 -2.32
C ASN A 286 58.21 7.76 -1.30
N GLY A 287 59.45 7.65 -1.80
CA GLY A 287 60.65 7.55 -0.95
C GLY A 287 60.86 8.74 -0.01
N ASP A 288 60.65 9.97 -0.48
CA ASP A 288 60.84 11.18 0.31
C ASP A 288 59.75 11.31 1.38
N GLU A 289 58.50 11.03 1.01
CA GLU A 289 57.38 11.03 1.96
C GLU A 289 57.57 9.95 3.04
N LYS A 290 58.01 8.76 2.63
CA LYS A 290 58.30 7.64 3.52
C LYS A 290 59.38 8.00 4.52
N GLN A 291 60.49 8.56 4.05
CA GLN A 291 61.59 8.97 4.92
C GLN A 291 61.14 10.02 5.94
N LYS A 292 60.38 11.03 5.50
CA LYS A 292 59.83 12.07 6.38
C LYS A 292 58.94 11.51 7.48
N LYS A 293 58.02 10.59 7.14
CA LYS A 293 57.13 9.94 8.13
C LYS A 293 57.92 9.08 9.11
N LEU A 294 58.91 8.31 8.62
CA LEU A 294 59.76 7.49 9.48
C LEU A 294 60.56 8.32 10.49
N GLU A 295 61.10 9.47 10.06
CA GLU A 295 61.80 10.41 10.94
C GLU A 295 60.87 11.01 11.99
N GLU A 296 59.67 11.44 11.58
CA GLU A 296 58.64 11.97 12.48
C GLU A 296 58.23 10.95 13.54
N TYR A 297 57.87 9.73 13.13
CA TYR A 297 57.47 8.67 14.06
C TYR A 297 58.63 8.26 14.97
N ASN A 298 59.84 8.13 14.45
CA ASN A 298 61.02 7.78 15.26
C ASN A 298 61.33 8.86 16.33
N LYS A 299 61.19 10.14 15.98
CA LYS A 299 61.34 11.22 16.95
C LYS A 299 60.33 11.09 18.10
N GLN A 300 59.06 10.87 17.78
CA GLN A 300 58.00 10.69 18.78
C GLN A 300 58.23 9.44 19.64
N ILE A 301 58.66 8.33 19.03
CA ILE A 301 59.04 7.10 19.75
C ILE A 301 60.15 7.38 20.76
N GLN A 302 61.21 8.11 20.36
CA GLN A 302 62.33 8.43 21.26
C GLN A 302 61.92 9.36 22.41
N GLU A 303 61.08 10.36 22.14
CA GLU A 303 60.55 11.28 23.15
C GLU A 303 59.71 10.53 24.20
N LEU A 304 58.75 9.72 23.75
CA LEU A 304 57.90 8.90 24.63
C LEU A 304 58.69 7.83 25.39
N SER A 305 59.63 7.13 24.74
CA SER A 305 60.45 6.10 25.40
C SER A 305 61.29 6.68 26.54
N LYS A 306 61.82 7.90 26.37
CA LYS A 306 62.57 8.60 27.43
C LYS A 306 61.68 9.07 28.57
N SER A 307 60.42 9.41 28.28
CA SER A 307 59.44 9.80 29.30
C SER A 307 59.03 8.61 30.17
N LEU A 308 58.75 7.47 29.54
CA LEU A 308 58.27 6.24 30.18
C LEU A 308 59.36 5.42 30.90
N GLY A 309 60.64 5.63 30.54
CA GLY A 309 61.79 4.96 31.17
C GLY A 309 62.37 5.69 32.37
N LYS A 310 61.75 6.79 32.83
CA LYS A 310 62.07 7.50 34.07
C LYS A 310 61.11 7.10 35.18
#